data_AF-A0A523XLU5-F1
#
_entry.id   AF-A0A523XLU5-F1
#
_cell.length_a   1.000
_cell.length_b   1.000
_cell.length_c   1.000
_cell.angle_alpha   90.00
_cell.angle_beta   90.00
_cell.angle_gamma   90.00
#
_symmetry.space_group_name_H-M   'P 1'
#
loop_
_entity.id
_entity.type
_entity.pdbx_description
1 polymer ?
#
loop_
_entity_poly.entity_id
_entity_poly.type
_entity_poly.pdbx_seq_one_letter_code
_entity_poly.pdbx_strand_id
1 'polypeptide(L)'
;MSPREAFDLLKSVDAIPVFAHPGTVGRDEIIPEFVRQGLEGIEVWHSKHDSSTSTRLARIAKSYDLIMTGGSDCHGERQNGPLLGKVKVPYKILEELKSARENIVAI
;
A
#
# COMPACT_ATOMS: atom_id res chain seq x y z
N MET A 1 -10.70 9.93 -13.56
CA MET A 1 -10.38 8.51 -13.32
C MET A 1 -10.91 8.13 -11.94
N SER A 2 -11.71 7.08 -11.87
CA SER A 2 -12.20 6.45 -10.64
C SER A 2 -11.15 5.48 -10.07
N PRO A 3 -11.25 5.07 -8.79
CA PRO A 3 -10.35 4.06 -8.22
C PRO A 3 -10.38 2.74 -9.01
N ARG A 4 -11.55 2.25 -9.41
CA ARG A 4 -11.70 1.07 -10.28
C ARG A 4 -10.90 1.21 -11.58
N GLU A 5 -11.08 2.31 -12.31
CA GLU A 5 -10.33 2.56 -13.56
C GLU A 5 -8.82 2.58 -13.33
N ALA A 6 -8.37 3.11 -12.18
CA ALA A 6 -6.95 3.10 -11.81
C ALA A 6 -6.43 1.69 -11.54
N PHE A 7 -7.21 0.87 -10.83
CA PHE A 7 -6.85 -0.52 -10.54
C PHE A 7 -6.85 -1.37 -11.81
N ASP A 8 -7.86 -1.22 -12.67
CA ASP A 8 -7.94 -1.93 -13.95
C ASP A 8 -6.75 -1.57 -14.85
N LEU A 9 -6.34 -0.29 -14.88
CA LEU A 9 -5.16 0.16 -15.60
C LEU A 9 -3.87 -0.49 -15.07
N LEU A 10 -3.66 -0.50 -13.75
CA LEU A 10 -2.49 -1.13 -13.14
C LEU A 10 -2.44 -2.64 -13.43
N LYS A 11 -3.57 -3.32 -13.30
CA LYS A 11 -3.66 -4.76 -13.59
C LYS A 11 -3.41 -5.09 -15.06
N SER A 12 -3.76 -4.19 -15.98
CA SER A 12 -3.50 -4.39 -17.42
C SER A 12 -2.00 -4.43 -17.78
N VAL A 13 -1.14 -4.02 -16.86
CA VAL A 13 0.33 -4.05 -17.00
C VAL A 13 1.01 -4.88 -15.91
N ASP A 14 0.28 -5.86 -15.36
CA ASP A 14 0.74 -6.81 -14.33
C ASP A 14 1.26 -6.13 -13.04
N ALA A 15 0.77 -4.92 -12.76
CA ALA A 15 1.12 -4.19 -11.55
C ALA A 15 0.15 -4.53 -10.40
N ILE A 16 0.66 -4.41 -9.17
CA ILE A 16 -0.08 -4.65 -7.93
C ILE A 16 -0.65 -3.32 -7.43
N PRO A 17 -1.98 -3.12 -7.38
CA PRO A 17 -2.56 -1.89 -6.88
C PRO A 17 -2.40 -1.75 -5.36
N VAL A 18 -1.73 -0.68 -4.92
CA VAL A 18 -1.48 -0.39 -3.51
C VAL A 18 -2.09 0.96 -3.11
N PHE A 19 -2.85 1.00 -2.02
CA PHE A 19 -3.40 2.25 -1.51
C PHE A 19 -2.36 2.96 -0.63
N ALA A 20 -1.79 4.04 -1.16
CA ALA A 20 -0.77 4.84 -0.49
C ALA A 20 -1.34 5.69 0.66
N HIS A 21 -0.56 5.79 1.74
CA HIS A 21 -0.76 6.62 2.93
C HIS A 21 -2.22 6.77 3.40
N PRO A 22 -3.01 5.68 3.55
CA PRO A 22 -4.43 5.75 3.90
C PRO A 22 -4.68 6.37 5.28
N GLY A 23 -3.70 6.26 6.19
CA GLY A 23 -3.76 6.89 7.50
C GLY A 23 -3.82 8.42 7.46
N THR A 24 -3.37 9.03 6.36
CA THR A 24 -3.50 10.48 6.14
C THR A 24 -4.86 10.88 5.55
N VAL A 25 -5.53 9.94 4.88
CA VAL A 25 -6.88 10.13 4.33
C VAL A 25 -7.93 10.01 5.44
N GLY A 26 -7.72 9.08 6.39
CA GLY A 26 -8.59 8.91 7.54
C GLY A 26 -9.99 8.36 7.20
N ARG A 27 -10.08 7.54 6.15
CA ARG A 27 -11.34 6.99 5.61
C ARG A 27 -11.25 5.48 5.42
N ASP A 28 -11.01 4.75 6.52
CA ASP A 28 -10.83 3.30 6.49
C ASP A 28 -12.08 2.56 5.93
N GLU A 29 -13.26 3.18 6.01
CA GLU A 29 -14.53 2.63 5.53
C GLU A 29 -14.60 2.43 4.01
N ILE A 30 -13.70 3.05 3.24
CA ILE A 30 -13.65 2.88 1.77
C ILE A 30 -12.85 1.66 1.35
N ILE A 31 -11.98 1.15 2.23
CA ILE A 31 -11.07 0.03 1.94
C ILE A 31 -11.84 -1.22 1.46
N PRO A 32 -12.97 -1.63 2.09
CA PRO A 32 -13.71 -2.81 1.62
C PRO A 32 -14.24 -2.66 0.19
N GLU A 33 -14.62 -1.44 -0.21
CA GLU A 33 -15.03 -1.17 -1.59
C GLU A 33 -13.83 -1.21 -2.54
N PHE A 34 -12.68 -0.66 -2.13
CA PHE A 34 -11.47 -0.75 -2.96
C PHE A 34 -11.00 -2.19 -3.16
N VAL A 35 -11.09 -3.04 -2.13
CA VAL A 35 -10.83 -4.49 -2.23
C VAL A 35 -11.75 -5.12 -3.28
N ARG A 36 -13.06 -4.85 -3.24
CA ARG A 36 -14.02 -5.31 -4.27
C ARG A 36 -13.72 -4.79 -5.67
N GLN A 37 -13.05 -3.66 -5.78
CA GLN A 37 -12.64 -3.06 -7.05
C GLN A 37 -11.29 -3.58 -7.55
N GLY A 38 -10.53 -4.32 -6.74
CA GLY A 38 -9.28 -4.96 -7.14
C GLY A 38 -8.02 -4.43 -6.45
N LEU A 39 -8.14 -3.75 -5.31
CA LEU A 39 -6.99 -3.41 -4.47
C LEU A 39 -6.29 -4.68 -3.94
N GLU A 40 -4.97 -4.71 -3.99
CA GLU A 40 -4.16 -5.88 -3.58
C GLU A 40 -3.13 -5.56 -2.48
N GLY A 41 -2.86 -4.27 -2.21
CA GLY A 41 -1.99 -3.87 -1.12
C GLY A 41 -2.40 -2.56 -0.47
N ILE A 42 -1.80 -2.29 0.68
CA ILE A 42 -2.05 -1.09 1.47
C ILE A 42 -0.77 -0.63 2.18
N GLU A 43 -0.55 0.68 2.23
CA GLU A 43 0.60 1.24 2.93
C GLU A 43 0.34 1.28 4.44
N VAL A 44 1.05 0.44 5.18
CA VAL A 44 0.94 0.34 6.65
C VAL A 44 1.95 1.26 7.32
N TRP A 45 3.21 1.21 6.87
CA TRP A 45 4.30 2.00 7.45
C TRP A 45 4.57 3.24 6.59
N HIS A 46 4.40 4.42 7.17
CA HIS A 46 4.59 5.68 6.48
C HIS A 46 5.12 6.74 7.46
N SER A 47 5.81 7.76 6.95
CA SER A 47 6.43 8.82 7.79
C SER A 47 5.43 9.62 8.63
N LYS A 48 4.16 9.64 8.20
CA LYS A 48 3.03 10.29 8.91
C LYS A 48 2.13 9.31 9.67
N HIS A 49 2.44 8.02 9.69
CA HIS A 49 1.69 7.05 10.49
C HIS A 49 2.37 6.86 11.84
N ASP A 50 1.62 7.07 12.91
CA ASP A 50 2.05 6.64 14.23
C ASP A 50 1.87 5.11 14.40
N SER A 51 2.29 4.59 15.56
CA SER A 51 2.17 3.17 15.88
C SER A 51 0.73 2.70 15.92
N SER A 52 -0.20 3.56 16.36
CA SER A 52 -1.62 3.24 16.43
C SER A 52 -2.24 3.07 15.04
N THR A 53 -1.92 3.98 14.11
CA THR A 53 -2.35 3.93 12.71
C THR A 53 -1.77 2.72 12.00
N SER A 54 -0.47 2.47 12.17
CA SER A 54 0.18 1.28 11.58
C SER A 54 -0.46 -0.01 12.07
N THR A 55 -0.73 -0.11 13.38
CA THR A 55 -1.40 -1.29 13.97
C THR A 55 -2.81 -1.47 13.44
N ARG A 56 -3.58 -0.40 13.30
CA ARG A 56 -4.94 -0.42 12.77
C ARG A 56 -4.96 -0.88 11.31
N LEU A 57 -4.12 -0.27 10.47
CA LEU A 57 -4.01 -0.62 9.05
C LEU A 57 -3.51 -2.05 8.83
N ALA A 58 -2.56 -2.53 9.64
CA ALA A 58 -2.10 -3.92 9.59
C ALA A 58 -3.22 -4.92 9.89
N ARG A 59 -4.13 -4.60 10.83
CA ARG A 59 -5.31 -5.44 11.10
C ARG A 59 -6.27 -5.47 9.92
N ILE A 60 -6.55 -4.31 9.33
CA ILE A 60 -7.41 -4.21 8.14
C ILE A 60 -6.80 -5.01 6.98
N ALA A 61 -5.51 -4.81 6.71
CA ALA A 61 -4.79 -5.53 5.67
C ALA A 61 -4.90 -7.04 5.85
N LYS A 62 -4.69 -7.54 7.08
CA LYS A 62 -4.84 -8.96 7.39
C LYS A 62 -6.27 -9.49 7.19
N SER A 63 -7.29 -8.68 7.50
CA SER A 63 -8.69 -9.07 7.32
C SER A 63 -9.12 -9.21 5.86
N TYR A 64 -8.44 -8.51 4.94
CA TYR A 64 -8.73 -8.52 3.50
C TYR A 64 -7.64 -9.21 2.66
N ASP A 65 -6.68 -9.88 3.30
CA ASP A 65 -5.53 -10.52 2.66
C ASP A 65 -4.72 -9.57 1.74
N LEU A 66 -4.58 -8.30 2.16
CA LEU A 66 -3.83 -7.29 1.43
C LEU A 66 -2.35 -7.35 1.78
N ILE A 67 -1.49 -7.18 0.77
CA ILE A 67 -0.05 -7.02 0.94
C ILE A 67 0.21 -5.72 1.72
N MET A 68 0.92 -5.84 2.85
CA MET A 68 1.30 -4.69 3.65
C MET A 68 2.56 -4.07 3.06
N THR A 69 2.54 -2.77 2.78
CA THR A 69 3.67 -2.03 2.20
C THR A 69 4.09 -0.85 3.08
N GLY A 70 5.18 -0.16 2.71
CA GLY A 70 5.59 1.06 3.39
C GLY A 70 6.62 1.87 2.64
N GLY A 71 6.61 3.17 2.85
CA GLY A 71 7.48 4.13 2.19
C GLY A 71 7.65 5.41 3.00
N SER A 72 8.73 6.15 2.72
CA SER A 72 8.98 7.43 3.40
C SER A 72 8.16 8.58 2.80
N ASP A 73 7.70 8.45 1.56
CA ASP A 73 7.13 9.54 0.75
C ASP A 73 8.11 10.73 0.61
N CYS A 74 9.38 10.39 0.36
CA CYS A 74 10.46 11.37 0.24
C CYS A 74 10.32 12.16 -1.06
N HIS A 75 10.38 13.48 -0.97
CA HIS A 75 10.31 14.41 -2.10
C HIS A 75 11.60 15.24 -2.25
N GLY A 76 12.74 14.63 -1.88
CA GLY A 76 14.06 15.27 -1.87
C GLY A 76 14.32 16.10 -0.61
N GLU A 77 15.34 16.95 -0.68
CA GLU A 77 15.74 17.85 0.40
C GLU A 77 14.72 18.99 0.56
N ARG A 78 13.62 18.71 1.26
CA ARG A 78 12.64 19.70 1.70
C ARG A 78 12.84 19.98 3.18
N GLN A 79 12.67 21.24 3.57
CA GLN A 79 12.66 21.61 4.97
C GLN A 79 11.59 20.80 5.71
N ASN A 80 12.00 20.02 6.72
CA ASN A 80 11.14 19.13 7.50
C ASN A 80 10.41 18.02 6.69
N GLY A 81 10.87 17.72 5.48
CA GLY A 81 10.35 16.60 4.67
C GLY A 81 10.90 15.25 5.14
N PRO A 82 10.18 14.14 4.92
CA PRO A 82 10.70 12.81 5.20
C PRO A 82 11.86 12.48 4.25
N LEU A 83 12.92 11.89 4.78
CA LEU A 83 14.07 11.47 3.99
C LEU A 83 13.94 10.01 3.53
N LEU A 84 14.55 9.70 2.39
CA LEU A 84 14.61 8.36 1.84
C LEU A 84 15.20 7.36 2.85
N GLY A 85 14.57 6.19 2.98
CA GLY A 85 15.06 5.10 3.83
C GLY A 85 14.87 5.29 5.35
N LYS A 86 14.16 6.35 5.77
CA LYS A 86 13.82 6.60 7.19
C LYS A 86 12.63 5.79 7.70
N VAL A 87 11.74 5.35 6.83
CA VAL A 87 10.69 4.37 7.17
C VAL A 87 11.25 2.98 6.94
N LYS A 88 11.29 2.17 8.00
CA LYS A 88 11.74 0.78 7.95
C LYS A 88 10.55 -0.14 7.74
N VAL A 89 10.74 -1.11 6.88
CA VAL A 89 9.75 -2.14 6.58
C VAL A 89 10.40 -3.53 6.60
N PRO A 90 9.67 -4.59 6.97
CA PRO A 90 10.17 -5.96 6.85
C PRO A 90 10.57 -6.31 5.41
N TYR A 91 11.68 -7.03 5.23
CA TYR A 91 12.11 -7.50 3.90
C TYR A 91 11.09 -8.43 3.24
N LYS A 92 10.32 -9.17 4.05
CA LYS A 92 9.24 -10.07 3.61
C LYS A 92 8.25 -9.39 2.64
N ILE A 93 8.02 -8.08 2.77
CA ILE A 93 7.15 -7.34 1.84
C ILE A 93 7.66 -7.42 0.40
N LEU A 94 8.98 -7.31 0.21
CA LEU A 94 9.58 -7.43 -1.12
C LEU A 94 9.36 -8.84 -1.69
N GLU A 95 9.46 -9.86 -0.84
CA GLU A 95 9.19 -11.25 -1.24
C GLU A 95 7.71 -11.43 -1.61
N GLU A 96 6.79 -10.91 -0.81
CA GLU A 96 5.34 -10.95 -1.07
C GLU A 96 5.00 -10.25 -2.40
N LEU A 97 5.55 -9.06 -2.66
CA LEU A 97 5.33 -8.34 -3.93
C LEU A 97 5.91 -9.08 -5.14
N LYS A 98 7.07 -9.72 -5.01
CA LYS A 98 7.65 -10.53 -6.09
C LYS A 98 6.79 -11.76 -6.38
N SER A 99 6.40 -12.50 -5.35
CA SER A 99 5.54 -13.68 -5.48
C SER A 99 4.17 -13.31 -6.06
N ALA A 100 3.57 -12.20 -5.64
CA ALA A 100 2.30 -11.72 -6.20
C ALA A 100 2.42 -11.42 -7.70
N ARG A 101 3.51 -10.75 -8.12
CA ARG A 101 3.77 -10.50 -9.55
C ARG A 101 3.98 -11.79 -10.34
N GLU A 102 4.73 -12.75 -9.81
CA GLU A 102 4.95 -14.05 -10.46
C GLU A 102 3.63 -14.80 -10.69
N ASN A 103 2.71 -14.76 -9.72
CA ASN A 103 1.38 -15.37 -9.84
C ASN A 103 0.50 -14.70 -10.90
N ILE A 104 0.70 -13.41 -11.18
CA ILE A 104 -0.02 -12.69 -12.25
C ILE A 104 0.49 -13.17 -13.62
N VAL A 105 1.80 -13.28 -13.80
CA VAL A 105 2.44 -13.60 -15.09
C VAL A 105 2.41 -15.10 -15.42
N ALA A 106 2.17 -15.97 -14.43
CA ALA A 106 2.10 -17.41 -14.62
C ALA A 106 0.80 -17.93 -15.26
N ILE A 107 -0.13 -17.03 -15.62
CA ILE A 107 -1.44 -17.31 -16.25
C ILE A 107 -1.37 -16.95 -17.73
#